data_AF-X0V0P1-F1
#
_entry.id   AF-X0V0P1-F1
#
_cell.length_a   1.000
_cell.length_b   1.000
_cell.length_c   1.000
_cell.angle_alpha   90.00
_cell.angle_beta   90.00
_cell.angle_gamma   90.00
#
_symmetry.space_group_name_H-M   'P 1'
#
loop_
_entity.id
_entity.type
_entity.pdbx_description
1 polymer ?
#
loop_
_entity_poly.entity_id
_entity_poly.type
_entity_poly.pdbx_seq_one_letter_code
_entity_poly.pdbx_strand_id
1 'polypeptide(L)'
;TIRTHTTSTIEDLLIDSVILSDVDNVGIGFTTSDAESLIKRVRLSNIESHSGGSSVISASPSIIDLSIDGIDIYDNTNVAIYLNDVGGRMSVRNVNVDGTTGANSYGLRVTEHVQGGAVFENIEVRGCSAHGIYIASSPECALRNITSVENDLAGVIVESCQRAQMSGIQAYNNSLDPANTWAGVQVSGTAANISGHNINSYDTQGGGATQRYGLNIGASVSDSEFIGTKTHGNTIQGVLDGGTGNTIFDVTGAANISGKLIAS
;
A
#
# COMPACT_ATOMS: atom_id res chain seq x y z
N THR A 1 -12.82 -17.00 -15.79
CA THR A 1 -12.96 -17.42 -14.39
C THR A 1 -12.48 -18.84 -14.19
N ILE A 2 -11.22 -19.04 -13.81
CA ILE A 2 -10.82 -20.32 -13.17
C ILE A 2 -11.33 -20.23 -11.73
N ARG A 3 -12.58 -20.62 -11.49
CA ARG A 3 -13.08 -20.91 -10.14
C ARG A 3 -12.90 -22.41 -9.93
N THR A 4 -11.77 -22.81 -9.36
CA THR A 4 -11.65 -24.16 -8.82
C THR A 4 -12.43 -24.21 -7.51
N HIS A 5 -13.72 -24.54 -7.58
CA HIS A 5 -14.48 -25.04 -6.44
C HIS A 5 -14.35 -26.56 -6.41
N THR A 6 -13.24 -27.05 -5.88
CA THR A 6 -13.16 -28.42 -5.41
C THR A 6 -13.54 -28.43 -3.95
N THR A 7 -14.83 -28.65 -3.65
CA THR A 7 -15.28 -29.13 -2.34
C THR A 7 -14.90 -30.61 -2.23
N SER A 8 -13.62 -30.85 -2.07
CA SER A 8 -13.07 -32.09 -1.54
C SER A 8 -12.09 -31.64 -0.47
N THR A 9 -12.25 -32.15 0.75
CA THR A 9 -11.24 -32.07 1.81
C THR A 9 -9.99 -32.79 1.29
N ILE A 10 -9.17 -32.06 0.52
CA ILE A 10 -7.83 -32.49 0.17
C ILE A 10 -6.99 -32.04 1.34
N GLU A 11 -6.86 -32.92 2.33
CA GLU A 11 -5.77 -32.84 3.29
C GLU A 11 -4.47 -32.85 2.46
N ASP A 12 -3.62 -31.83 2.66
CA ASP A 12 -2.31 -31.67 2.02
C ASP A 12 -2.27 -31.45 0.50
N LEU A 13 -3.02 -30.45 -0.01
CA LEU A 13 -2.83 -30.00 -1.40
C LEU A 13 -1.52 -29.20 -1.54
N LEU A 14 -0.49 -29.82 -2.09
CA LEU A 14 0.76 -29.16 -2.47
C LEU A 14 0.74 -28.75 -3.96
N ILE A 15 0.60 -27.46 -4.23
CA ILE A 15 0.72 -26.90 -5.59
C ILE A 15 2.14 -26.35 -5.75
N ASP A 16 2.91 -26.88 -6.71
CA ASP A 16 4.29 -26.41 -6.92
C ASP A 16 4.33 -25.01 -7.56
N SER A 17 3.46 -24.76 -8.54
CA SER A 17 3.35 -23.45 -9.18
C SER A 17 1.99 -23.19 -9.81
N VAL A 18 1.47 -21.97 -9.66
CA VAL A 18 0.41 -21.41 -10.52
C VAL A 18 1.02 -20.27 -11.33
N ILE A 19 0.83 -20.29 -12.65
CA ILE A 19 1.27 -19.23 -13.55
C ILE A 19 0.05 -18.79 -14.36
N LEU A 20 -0.28 -17.51 -14.28
CA LEU A 20 -1.32 -16.87 -15.09
C LEU A 20 -0.67 -15.69 -15.81
N SER A 21 -0.75 -15.69 -17.14
CA SER A 21 -0.26 -14.60 -17.97
C SER A 21 -1.20 -14.25 -19.11
N ASP A 22 -1.18 -12.97 -19.51
CA ASP A 22 -1.89 -12.46 -20.68
C ASP A 22 -3.40 -12.74 -20.59
N VAL A 23 -3.99 -12.35 -19.46
CA VAL A 23 -5.38 -12.61 -19.10
C VAL A 23 -6.13 -11.29 -18.92
N ASP A 24 -7.28 -11.16 -19.59
CA ASP A 24 -8.12 -9.95 -19.52
C ASP A 24 -9.41 -10.19 -18.73
N ASN A 25 -9.81 -9.20 -17.92
CA ASN A 25 -11.08 -9.13 -17.19
C ASN A 25 -11.33 -10.32 -16.24
N VAL A 26 -10.33 -10.67 -15.43
CA VAL A 26 -10.41 -11.79 -14.49
C VAL A 26 -10.15 -11.35 -13.06
N GLY A 27 -11.06 -11.75 -12.16
CA GLY A 27 -10.76 -11.85 -10.73
C GLY A 27 -10.07 -13.17 -10.40
N ILE A 28 -8.94 -13.09 -9.71
CA ILE A 28 -8.04 -14.17 -9.32
C ILE A 28 -8.01 -14.23 -7.79
N GLY A 29 -8.49 -15.33 -7.24
CA GLY A 29 -8.46 -15.58 -5.80
C GLY A 29 -7.75 -16.88 -5.48
N PHE A 30 -6.76 -16.80 -4.60
CA PHE A 30 -6.12 -17.96 -3.98
C PHE A 30 -6.53 -18.01 -2.51
N THR A 31 -7.44 -18.92 -2.19
CA THR A 31 -7.89 -19.18 -0.84
C THR A 31 -7.70 -20.65 -0.51
N THR A 32 -7.01 -20.94 0.58
CA THR A 32 -6.90 -22.27 1.18
C THR A 32 -7.71 -22.28 2.46
N SER A 33 -8.45 -23.36 2.72
CA SER A 33 -9.24 -23.53 3.94
C SER A 33 -8.42 -24.09 5.10
N ASP A 34 -7.31 -24.77 4.80
CA ASP A 34 -6.47 -25.46 5.77
C ASP A 34 -5.06 -24.86 5.80
N ALA A 35 -4.54 -24.64 7.01
CA ALA A 35 -3.21 -24.10 7.26
C ALA A 35 -2.07 -24.99 6.68
N GLU A 36 -2.37 -26.25 6.37
CA GLU A 36 -1.42 -27.23 5.83
C GLU A 36 -1.42 -27.29 4.30
N SER A 37 -2.46 -26.78 3.63
CA SER A 37 -2.44 -26.63 2.17
C SER A 37 -1.42 -25.57 1.79
N LEU A 38 -0.61 -25.82 0.75
CA LEU A 38 0.51 -24.94 0.44
C LEU A 38 0.71 -24.77 -1.07
N ILE A 39 0.74 -23.52 -1.51
CA ILE A 39 1.11 -23.12 -2.87
C ILE A 39 2.51 -22.56 -2.80
N LYS A 40 3.49 -23.29 -3.33
CA LYS A 40 4.89 -22.85 -3.21
C LYS A 40 5.14 -21.58 -3.99
N ARG A 41 4.60 -21.47 -5.20
CA ARG A 41 4.82 -20.34 -6.10
C ARG A 41 3.56 -19.90 -6.82
N VAL A 42 3.28 -18.61 -6.80
CA VAL A 42 2.26 -17.98 -7.64
C VAL A 42 2.93 -16.88 -8.47
N ARG A 43 2.73 -16.91 -9.79
CA ARG A 43 3.18 -15.87 -10.70
C ARG A 43 2.00 -15.36 -11.52
N LEU A 44 1.72 -14.07 -11.37
CA LEU A 44 0.71 -13.35 -12.13
C LEU A 44 1.44 -12.29 -12.95
N SER A 45 1.21 -12.26 -14.26
CA SER A 45 1.86 -11.25 -15.10
C SER A 45 1.05 -10.84 -16.33
N ASN A 46 1.19 -9.58 -16.77
CA ASN A 46 0.48 -9.06 -17.95
C ASN A 46 -1.03 -9.29 -17.86
N ILE A 47 -1.66 -8.76 -16.82
CA ILE A 47 -3.10 -8.93 -16.59
C ILE A 47 -3.75 -7.56 -16.67
N GLU A 48 -4.79 -7.45 -17.49
CA GLU A 48 -5.63 -6.26 -17.56
C GLU A 48 -7.00 -6.59 -16.97
N SER A 49 -7.53 -5.78 -16.07
CA SER A 49 -8.86 -6.02 -15.48
C SER A 49 -9.71 -4.77 -15.41
N HIS A 50 -10.86 -4.81 -16.08
CA HIS A 50 -11.94 -3.83 -15.98
C HIS A 50 -13.09 -4.46 -15.17
N SER A 51 -12.85 -4.72 -13.89
CA SER A 51 -13.79 -5.48 -13.08
C SER A 51 -14.69 -4.56 -12.26
N GLY A 52 -15.94 -4.40 -12.67
CA GLY A 52 -16.98 -3.81 -11.81
C GLY A 52 -17.36 -4.65 -10.57
N GLY A 53 -16.54 -5.63 -10.16
CA GLY A 53 -16.83 -6.65 -9.15
C GLY A 53 -15.80 -6.75 -8.00
N SER A 54 -15.77 -7.91 -7.32
CA SER A 54 -14.85 -8.22 -6.20
C SER A 54 -13.36 -8.07 -6.57
N SER A 55 -12.47 -8.08 -5.57
CA SER A 55 -11.01 -7.91 -5.75
C SER A 55 -10.43 -8.71 -6.91
N VAL A 56 -9.56 -8.06 -7.69
CA VAL A 56 -8.91 -8.64 -8.87
C VAL A 56 -7.87 -9.66 -8.46
N ILE A 57 -7.11 -9.40 -7.41
CA ILE A 57 -6.14 -10.34 -6.88
C ILE A 57 -6.38 -10.48 -5.38
N SER A 58 -6.62 -11.70 -4.92
CA SER A 58 -6.72 -12.05 -3.51
C SER A 58 -5.81 -13.23 -3.17
N ALA A 59 -5.00 -13.11 -2.12
CA ALA A 59 -4.10 -14.16 -1.65
C ALA A 59 -4.19 -14.34 -0.13
N SER A 60 -4.04 -15.59 0.32
CA SER A 60 -4.17 -16.07 1.71
C SER A 60 -2.94 -16.94 2.11
N PRO A 61 -2.78 -17.37 3.37
CA PRO A 61 -1.46 -17.62 3.99
C PRO A 61 -0.56 -18.67 3.38
N SER A 62 -1.17 -19.58 2.63
CA SER A 62 -0.52 -20.75 2.07
C SER A 62 0.44 -20.48 0.92
N ILE A 63 0.72 -19.22 0.56
CA ILE A 63 1.64 -18.89 -0.55
C ILE A 63 3.04 -18.60 -0.03
N ILE A 64 4.03 -19.42 -0.39
CA ILE A 64 5.43 -19.21 0.01
C ILE A 64 6.12 -18.13 -0.85
N ASP A 65 5.81 -18.04 -2.13
CA ASP A 65 6.47 -17.10 -3.05
C ASP A 65 5.45 -16.53 -4.04
N LEU A 66 5.14 -15.25 -3.89
CA LEU A 66 4.17 -14.53 -4.71
C LEU A 66 4.89 -13.49 -5.57
N SER A 67 4.72 -13.58 -6.88
CA SER A 67 5.15 -12.57 -7.84
C SER A 67 3.97 -12.06 -8.64
N ILE A 68 3.77 -10.75 -8.59
CA ILE A 68 2.78 -10.00 -9.37
C ILE A 68 3.56 -8.97 -10.18
N ASP A 69 3.43 -8.96 -11.51
CA ASP A 69 4.23 -8.10 -12.39
C ASP A 69 3.47 -7.65 -13.65
N GLY A 70 3.39 -6.35 -13.94
CA GLY A 70 2.74 -5.88 -15.17
C GLY A 70 1.22 -6.06 -15.12
N ILE A 71 0.57 -5.44 -14.14
CA ILE A 71 -0.89 -5.57 -13.94
C ILE A 71 -1.54 -4.20 -14.04
N ASP A 72 -2.56 -4.10 -14.88
CA ASP A 72 -3.38 -2.89 -15.03
C ASP A 72 -4.80 -3.19 -14.55
N ILE A 73 -5.31 -2.39 -13.61
CA ILE A 73 -6.65 -2.57 -13.03
C ILE A 73 -7.42 -1.25 -13.14
N TYR A 74 -8.63 -1.31 -13.67
CA TYR A 74 -9.50 -0.16 -13.91
C TYR A 74 -10.87 -0.33 -13.26
N ASP A 75 -11.40 0.77 -12.71
CA ASP A 75 -12.80 0.90 -12.27
C ASP A 75 -13.28 -0.19 -11.30
N ASN A 76 -12.40 -0.63 -10.38
CA ASN A 76 -12.73 -1.75 -9.51
C ASN A 76 -13.72 -1.32 -8.40
N THR A 77 -14.76 -2.10 -8.13
CA THR A 77 -15.74 -1.73 -7.07
C THR A 77 -15.31 -2.15 -5.67
N ASN A 78 -14.12 -2.73 -5.51
CA ASN A 78 -13.57 -3.17 -4.23
C ASN A 78 -12.05 -2.87 -4.17
N VAL A 79 -11.34 -3.45 -3.20
CA VAL A 79 -9.88 -3.49 -3.18
C VAL A 79 -9.35 -4.13 -4.46
N ALA A 80 -8.51 -3.44 -5.23
CA ALA A 80 -7.98 -3.98 -6.49
C ALA A 80 -7.05 -5.17 -6.23
N ILE A 81 -6.04 -5.00 -5.36
CA ILE A 81 -5.14 -6.07 -4.93
C ILE A 81 -5.20 -6.21 -3.40
N TYR A 82 -5.63 -7.37 -2.91
CA TYR A 82 -5.71 -7.69 -1.49
C TYR A 82 -4.83 -8.89 -1.15
N LEU A 83 -3.77 -8.69 -0.38
CA LEU A 83 -2.82 -9.74 -0.01
C LEU A 83 -2.82 -9.88 1.51
N ASN A 84 -3.27 -11.03 2.02
CA ASN A 84 -3.35 -11.28 3.44
C ASN A 84 -2.51 -12.50 3.83
N ASP A 85 -1.65 -12.33 4.84
CA ASP A 85 -0.91 -13.42 5.49
C ASP A 85 0.06 -14.19 4.58
N VAL A 86 0.52 -13.61 3.47
CA VAL A 86 1.40 -14.31 2.50
C VAL A 86 2.64 -14.88 3.21
N GLY A 87 2.75 -16.21 3.17
CA GLY A 87 3.63 -17.03 4.02
C GLY A 87 5.14 -16.89 3.79
N GLY A 88 5.58 -16.24 2.71
CA GLY A 88 7.01 -16.12 2.43
C GLY A 88 7.41 -14.87 1.64
N ARG A 89 8.09 -15.02 0.51
CA ARG A 89 8.57 -13.88 -0.27
C ARG A 89 7.45 -13.31 -1.11
N MET A 90 7.40 -11.99 -1.19
CA MET A 90 6.41 -11.30 -1.99
C MET A 90 7.05 -10.22 -2.84
N SER A 91 6.59 -10.13 -4.08
CA SER A 91 7.01 -9.16 -5.06
C SER A 91 5.80 -8.65 -5.83
N VAL A 92 5.52 -7.36 -5.75
CA VAL A 92 4.50 -6.68 -6.56
C VAL A 92 5.20 -5.58 -7.34
N ARG A 93 5.23 -5.70 -8.66
CA ARG A 93 5.96 -4.79 -9.55
C ARG A 93 5.13 -4.33 -10.73
N ASN A 94 5.44 -3.13 -11.23
CA ASN A 94 4.88 -2.61 -12.48
C ASN A 94 3.34 -2.74 -12.49
N VAL A 95 2.70 -2.24 -11.44
CA VAL A 95 1.25 -2.32 -11.27
C VAL A 95 0.66 -0.93 -11.42
N ASN A 96 -0.39 -0.81 -12.22
CA ASN A 96 -1.23 0.38 -12.31
C ASN A 96 -2.63 0.05 -11.80
N VAL A 97 -3.16 0.88 -10.90
CA VAL A 97 -4.56 0.84 -10.50
C VAL A 97 -5.17 2.21 -10.73
N ASP A 98 -6.18 2.28 -11.58
CA ASP A 98 -6.91 3.51 -11.88
C ASP A 98 -8.38 3.35 -11.50
N GLY A 99 -8.74 3.95 -10.37
CA GLY A 99 -10.10 3.99 -9.87
C GLY A 99 -10.47 2.77 -9.04
N THR A 100 -10.89 3.01 -7.79
CA THR A 100 -11.72 2.06 -7.06
C THR A 100 -12.91 2.75 -6.42
N THR A 101 -14.13 2.25 -6.63
CA THR A 101 -15.36 3.03 -6.37
C THR A 101 -16.20 2.57 -5.18
N GLY A 102 -15.98 1.37 -4.63
CA GLY A 102 -16.73 0.89 -3.46
C GLY A 102 -16.22 1.50 -2.16
N ALA A 103 -17.06 1.62 -1.12
CA ALA A 103 -16.60 2.12 0.18
C ALA A 103 -15.43 1.29 0.74
N ASN A 104 -14.43 1.94 1.32
CA ASN A 104 -13.21 1.30 1.84
C ASN A 104 -12.43 0.48 0.80
N SER A 105 -12.40 0.94 -0.46
CA SER A 105 -11.66 0.26 -1.53
C SER A 105 -10.27 0.85 -1.68
N TYR A 106 -9.27 -0.04 -1.62
CA TYR A 106 -7.85 0.29 -1.71
C TYR A 106 -7.34 -0.09 -3.08
N GLY A 107 -6.34 0.61 -3.61
CA GLY A 107 -5.65 0.13 -4.81
C GLY A 107 -4.82 -1.11 -4.49
N LEU A 108 -3.98 -1.00 -3.47
CA LEU A 108 -3.21 -2.12 -2.93
C LEU A 108 -3.36 -2.17 -1.41
N ARG A 109 -3.79 -3.32 -0.90
CA ARG A 109 -3.86 -3.57 0.53
C ARG A 109 -3.13 -4.86 0.88
N VAL A 110 -2.12 -4.74 1.72
CA VAL A 110 -1.34 -5.85 2.27
C VAL A 110 -1.45 -5.85 3.78
N THR A 111 -1.86 -6.97 4.34
CA THR A 111 -2.00 -7.17 5.79
C THR A 111 -1.29 -8.46 6.21
N GLU A 112 -0.63 -8.42 7.36
CA GLU A 112 -0.12 -9.61 8.07
C GLU A 112 0.95 -10.42 7.31
N HIS A 113 1.81 -9.80 6.50
CA HIS A 113 2.84 -10.51 5.73
C HIS A 113 3.84 -11.31 6.61
N VAL A 114 4.15 -12.56 6.22
CA VAL A 114 4.98 -13.46 7.02
C VAL A 114 6.39 -13.59 6.46
N GLN A 115 7.38 -13.30 7.32
CA GLN A 115 8.82 -13.60 7.33
C GLN A 115 9.72 -13.50 6.08
N GLY A 116 9.25 -13.66 4.83
CA GLY A 116 10.13 -13.73 3.66
C GLY A 116 10.56 -12.37 3.08
N GLY A 117 9.99 -11.28 3.58
CA GLY A 117 10.18 -9.93 3.07
C GLY A 117 9.32 -9.63 1.82
N ALA A 118 8.96 -8.37 1.64
CA ALA A 118 8.12 -7.91 0.55
C ALA A 118 8.77 -6.76 -0.25
N VAL A 119 8.69 -6.82 -1.57
CA VAL A 119 9.12 -5.73 -2.46
C VAL A 119 7.94 -5.22 -3.27
N PHE A 120 7.72 -3.92 -3.21
CA PHE A 120 6.73 -3.16 -3.97
C PHE A 120 7.48 -2.14 -4.81
N GLU A 121 7.36 -2.23 -6.13
CA GLU A 121 8.21 -1.43 -7.03
C GLU A 121 7.49 -0.99 -8.30
N ASN A 122 7.63 0.29 -8.68
CA ASN A 122 6.98 0.85 -9.86
C ASN A 122 5.46 0.62 -9.82
N ILE A 123 4.82 1.09 -8.75
CA ILE A 123 3.37 0.96 -8.56
C ILE A 123 2.74 2.34 -8.65
N GLU A 124 1.75 2.48 -9.50
CA GLU A 124 0.90 3.66 -9.62
C GLU A 124 -0.52 3.31 -9.14
N VAL A 125 -1.05 4.12 -8.22
CA VAL A 125 -2.44 4.01 -7.76
C VAL A 125 -3.10 5.37 -7.83
N ARG A 126 -4.22 5.44 -8.54
CA ARG A 126 -5.05 6.64 -8.72
C ARG A 126 -6.49 6.38 -8.31
N GLY A 127 -7.15 7.41 -7.77
CA GLY A 127 -8.62 7.49 -7.82
C GLY A 127 -9.33 6.49 -6.91
N CYS A 128 -8.70 6.01 -5.84
CA CYS A 128 -9.34 5.09 -4.91
C CYS A 128 -10.22 5.83 -3.90
N SER A 129 -11.42 5.30 -3.66
CA SER A 129 -12.37 5.79 -2.65
C SER A 129 -11.91 5.62 -1.19
N ALA A 130 -10.75 5.00 -0.94
CA ALA A 130 -10.11 4.94 0.36
C ALA A 130 -8.63 5.31 0.24
N HIS A 131 -7.72 4.47 0.77
CA HIS A 131 -6.29 4.68 0.65
C HIS A 131 -5.78 4.12 -0.67
N GLY A 132 -4.81 4.79 -1.30
CA GLY A 132 -4.18 4.23 -2.50
C GLY A 132 -3.44 2.93 -2.17
N ILE A 133 -2.45 3.02 -1.29
CA ILE A 133 -1.62 1.88 -0.88
C ILE A 133 -1.61 1.77 0.66
N TYR A 134 -1.89 0.58 1.17
CA TYR A 134 -1.86 0.28 2.60
C TYR A 134 -1.06 -1.00 2.83
N ILE A 135 0.10 -0.88 3.50
CA ILE A 135 0.96 -2.00 3.87
C ILE A 135 1.05 -2.07 5.38
N ALA A 136 0.57 -3.16 5.98
CA ALA A 136 0.58 -3.36 7.42
C ALA A 136 1.24 -4.66 7.85
N SER A 137 1.84 -4.62 9.04
CA SER A 137 2.34 -5.79 9.77
C SER A 137 3.31 -6.65 8.97
N SER A 138 4.18 -6.02 8.17
CA SER A 138 5.20 -6.69 7.38
C SER A 138 6.58 -6.60 8.07
N PRO A 139 7.26 -7.71 8.39
CA PRO A 139 8.52 -7.67 9.14
C PRO A 139 9.64 -6.98 8.35
N GLU A 140 9.70 -7.17 7.03
CA GLU A 140 10.62 -6.49 6.14
C GLU A 140 9.89 -6.10 4.86
N CYS A 141 9.93 -4.82 4.48
CA CYS A 141 9.35 -4.39 3.21
C CYS A 141 10.17 -3.29 2.56
N ALA A 142 10.21 -3.30 1.23
CA ALA A 142 10.81 -2.25 0.43
C ALA A 142 9.78 -1.70 -0.56
N LEU A 143 9.51 -0.40 -0.48
CA LEU A 143 8.65 0.35 -1.38
C LEU A 143 9.53 1.27 -2.24
N ARG A 144 9.51 1.09 -3.56
CA ARG A 144 10.36 1.85 -4.49
C ARG A 144 9.56 2.40 -5.65
N ASN A 145 9.78 3.66 -6.03
CA ASN A 145 9.14 4.29 -7.20
C ASN A 145 7.61 4.10 -7.16
N ILE A 146 7.00 4.62 -6.10
CA ILE A 146 5.56 4.48 -5.87
C ILE A 146 4.91 5.82 -6.15
N THR A 147 3.87 5.83 -6.97
CA THR A 147 3.02 7.00 -7.22
C THR A 147 1.62 6.71 -6.67
N SER A 148 1.11 7.59 -5.82
CA SER A 148 -0.24 7.47 -5.27
C SER A 148 -0.94 8.82 -5.30
N VAL A 149 -1.99 8.96 -6.11
CA VAL A 149 -2.57 10.25 -6.48
C VAL A 149 -4.08 10.22 -6.46
N GLU A 150 -4.72 11.35 -6.10
CA GLU A 150 -6.18 11.51 -6.27
C GLU A 150 -7.00 10.43 -5.54
N ASN A 151 -6.52 9.95 -4.40
CA ASN A 151 -7.28 9.04 -3.54
C ASN A 151 -8.08 9.83 -2.50
N ASP A 152 -9.22 9.29 -2.07
CA ASP A 152 -10.13 9.96 -1.12
C ASP A 152 -9.50 10.12 0.27
N LEU A 153 -8.63 9.19 0.69
CA LEU A 153 -7.94 9.23 1.99
C LEU A 153 -6.43 9.45 1.83
N ALA A 154 -5.60 8.61 2.48
CA ALA A 154 -4.14 8.67 2.34
C ALA A 154 -3.67 8.12 0.97
N GLY A 155 -2.56 8.65 0.47
CA GLY A 155 -1.88 8.05 -0.69
C GLY A 155 -1.19 6.75 -0.33
N VAL A 156 -0.30 6.78 0.67
CA VAL A 156 0.48 5.62 1.12
C VAL A 156 0.47 5.51 2.64
N ILE A 157 0.14 4.33 3.16
CA ILE A 157 0.25 3.99 4.58
C ILE A 157 1.21 2.81 4.74
N VAL A 158 2.19 2.97 5.63
CA VAL A 158 3.06 1.90 6.11
C VAL A 158 2.91 1.80 7.62
N GLU A 159 2.30 0.71 8.08
CA GLU A 159 1.94 0.53 9.48
C GLU A 159 2.56 -0.73 10.09
N SER A 160 3.10 -0.62 11.30
CA SER A 160 3.62 -1.73 12.09
C SER A 160 4.62 -2.62 11.35
N CYS A 161 5.39 -2.04 10.42
CA CYS A 161 6.40 -2.75 9.65
C CYS A 161 7.77 -2.60 10.32
N GLN A 162 8.43 -3.70 10.70
CA GLN A 162 9.63 -3.64 11.54
C GLN A 162 10.84 -3.03 10.84
N ARG A 163 11.07 -3.34 9.56
CA ARG A 163 12.17 -2.82 8.73
C ARG A 163 11.64 -2.42 7.36
N ALA A 164 11.09 -1.22 7.28
CA ALA A 164 10.57 -0.66 6.04
C ALA A 164 11.60 0.24 5.36
N GLN A 165 11.82 0.04 4.06
CA GLN A 165 12.63 0.91 3.22
C GLN A 165 11.74 1.56 2.18
N MET A 166 11.75 2.89 2.10
CA MET A 166 10.91 3.65 1.18
C MET A 166 11.81 4.55 0.34
N SER A 167 11.71 4.49 -0.99
CA SER A 167 12.50 5.35 -1.87
C SER A 167 11.73 5.78 -3.12
N GLY A 168 11.73 7.07 -3.43
CA GLY A 168 11.04 7.57 -4.63
C GLY A 168 9.52 7.45 -4.51
N ILE A 169 8.97 7.81 -3.34
CA ILE A 169 7.52 7.82 -3.12
C ILE A 169 6.98 9.18 -3.52
N GLN A 170 5.94 9.21 -4.34
CA GLN A 170 5.23 10.41 -4.77
C GLN A 170 3.78 10.25 -4.38
N ALA A 171 3.31 10.98 -3.38
CA ALA A 171 1.94 10.94 -2.92
C ALA A 171 1.33 12.34 -2.96
N TYR A 172 0.58 12.68 -3.99
CA TYR A 172 0.08 14.05 -4.14
C TYR A 172 -1.39 14.09 -4.48
N ASN A 173 -2.04 15.21 -4.18
CA ASN A 173 -3.46 15.42 -4.49
C ASN A 173 -4.36 14.31 -3.94
N ASN A 174 -3.99 13.70 -2.80
CA ASN A 174 -4.83 12.74 -2.09
C ASN A 174 -5.76 13.52 -1.15
N SER A 175 -6.55 12.80 -0.34
CA SER A 175 -7.47 13.41 0.64
C SER A 175 -8.65 14.13 0.00
N LEU A 176 -9.20 13.57 -1.09
CA LEU A 176 -10.34 14.15 -1.81
C LEU A 176 -11.64 14.14 -0.99
N ASP A 177 -11.76 13.27 0.02
CA ASP A 177 -12.89 13.31 0.95
C ASP A 177 -12.75 14.55 1.87
N PRO A 178 -13.73 15.46 1.90
CA PRO A 178 -13.71 16.64 2.78
C PRO A 178 -13.70 16.30 4.28
N ALA A 179 -14.04 15.07 4.67
CA ALA A 179 -13.92 14.56 6.05
C ALA A 179 -12.56 13.89 6.32
N ASN A 180 -11.66 13.82 5.33
CA ASN A 180 -10.38 13.15 5.47
C ASN A 180 -9.50 13.82 6.52
N THR A 181 -8.88 12.97 7.35
CA THR A 181 -7.93 13.39 8.38
C THR A 181 -6.54 12.79 8.19
N TRP A 182 -6.33 12.06 7.10
CA TRP A 182 -5.12 11.30 6.81
C TRP A 182 -4.06 12.14 6.07
N ALA A 183 -2.80 11.76 6.22
CA ALA A 183 -1.68 12.34 5.50
C ALA A 183 -1.55 11.74 4.08
N GLY A 184 -0.84 12.42 3.17
CA GLY A 184 -0.53 11.83 1.86
C GLY A 184 0.36 10.59 1.99
N VAL A 185 1.35 10.66 2.88
CA VAL A 185 2.11 9.49 3.35
C VAL A 185 2.00 9.41 4.87
N GLN A 186 1.62 8.24 5.39
CA GLN A 186 1.59 7.96 6.82
C GLN A 186 2.46 6.76 7.17
N VAL A 187 3.21 6.92 8.25
CA VAL A 187 4.06 5.91 8.86
C VAL A 187 3.68 5.76 10.33
N SER A 188 3.36 4.56 10.82
CA SER A 188 2.97 4.33 12.23
C SER A 188 3.32 2.93 12.74
N GLY A 189 3.33 2.73 14.07
CA GLY A 189 3.39 1.40 14.71
C GLY A 189 4.56 1.20 15.69
N THR A 190 4.34 0.44 16.77
CA THR A 190 5.21 0.28 17.98
C THR A 190 6.57 -0.41 17.80
N ALA A 191 6.98 -0.68 16.57
CA ALA A 191 8.29 -1.28 16.28
C ALA A 191 8.79 -0.92 14.88
N ALA A 192 8.29 0.18 14.28
CA ALA A 192 8.65 0.52 12.92
C ALA A 192 10.01 1.21 12.84
N ASN A 193 10.98 0.61 12.14
CA ASN A 193 12.21 1.25 11.68
C ASN A 193 12.07 1.55 10.18
N ILE A 194 12.06 2.83 9.83
CA ILE A 194 11.84 3.29 8.45
C ILE A 194 13.04 4.09 7.95
N SER A 195 13.55 3.71 6.78
CA SER A 195 14.48 4.54 6.00
C SER A 195 13.75 5.08 4.76
N GLY A 196 13.66 6.40 4.65
CA GLY A 196 12.92 7.09 3.59
C GLY A 196 13.81 7.98 2.73
N HIS A 197 13.85 7.78 1.42
CA HIS A 197 14.58 8.63 0.48
C HIS A 197 13.63 9.25 -0.56
N ASN A 198 13.73 10.56 -0.80
CA ASN A 198 12.92 11.24 -1.83
C ASN A 198 11.41 10.94 -1.71
N ILE A 199 10.89 11.01 -0.49
CA ILE A 199 9.45 10.94 -0.24
C ILE A 199 8.89 12.34 -0.51
N ASN A 200 8.10 12.44 -1.57
CA ASN A 200 7.45 13.64 -2.01
C ASN A 200 5.96 13.53 -1.74
N SER A 201 5.42 14.42 -0.90
CA SER A 201 3.98 14.45 -0.66
C SER A 201 3.45 15.87 -0.61
N TYR A 202 2.55 16.20 -1.53
CA TYR A 202 2.09 17.56 -1.71
C TYR A 202 0.65 17.65 -2.19
N ASP A 203 -0.06 18.67 -1.71
CA ASP A 203 -1.39 19.02 -2.19
C ASP A 203 -1.28 20.25 -3.10
N THR A 204 -1.71 20.12 -4.35
CA THR A 204 -1.76 21.24 -5.32
C THR A 204 -3.17 21.72 -5.61
N GLN A 205 -4.19 21.16 -4.96
CA GLN A 205 -5.58 21.30 -5.43
C GLN A 205 -6.15 22.70 -5.24
N GLY A 206 -5.72 23.45 -4.21
CA GLY A 206 -6.32 24.73 -3.85
C GLY A 206 -7.80 24.61 -3.44
N GLY A 207 -8.29 25.52 -2.58
CA GLY A 207 -9.67 25.41 -2.06
C GLY A 207 -9.83 24.29 -1.02
N GLY A 208 -11.05 24.10 -0.51
CA GLY A 208 -11.36 23.39 0.75
C GLY A 208 -11.08 21.88 0.85
N ALA A 209 -10.21 21.33 0.00
CA ALA A 209 -9.63 20.00 0.18
C ALA A 209 -8.55 20.05 1.28
N THR A 210 -8.59 19.11 2.22
CA THR A 210 -7.83 19.17 3.47
C THR A 210 -6.87 17.99 3.58
N GLN A 211 -5.91 17.86 2.65
CA GLN A 211 -4.78 16.99 2.94
C GLN A 211 -4.05 17.56 4.17
N ARG A 212 -4.18 16.86 5.30
CA ARG A 212 -3.76 17.39 6.61
C ARG A 212 -2.25 17.58 6.66
N TYR A 213 -1.51 16.59 6.14
CA TYR A 213 -0.04 16.57 6.13
C TYR A 213 0.50 15.95 4.83
N GLY A 214 1.67 16.42 4.40
CA GLY A 214 2.43 15.72 3.36
C GLY A 214 2.91 14.36 3.88
N LEU A 215 3.74 14.36 4.93
CA LEU A 215 4.22 13.16 5.62
C LEU A 215 3.87 13.22 7.11
N ASN A 216 3.29 12.15 7.64
CA ASN A 216 3.05 11.95 9.08
C ASN A 216 3.83 10.72 9.57
N ILE A 217 4.61 10.90 10.64
CA ILE A 217 5.35 9.84 11.32
C ILE A 217 4.79 9.73 12.76
N GLY A 218 4.15 8.61 13.06
CA GLY A 218 3.48 8.38 14.32
C GLY A 218 4.43 8.22 15.52
N ALA A 219 3.92 8.59 16.70
CA ALA A 219 4.57 8.55 18.02
C ALA A 219 5.33 7.28 18.39
N SER A 220 4.95 6.16 17.81
CA SER A 220 5.40 4.82 18.15
C SER A 220 6.53 4.30 17.25
N VAL A 221 6.91 5.07 16.23
CA VAL A 221 7.97 4.75 15.28
C VAL A 221 9.33 4.99 15.96
N SER A 222 10.24 4.01 15.87
CA SER A 222 11.56 4.02 16.52
C SER A 222 12.68 3.98 15.47
N ASP A 223 13.77 4.71 15.68
CA ASP A 223 14.97 4.66 14.82
C ASP A 223 14.67 4.80 13.31
N SER A 224 14.17 5.96 12.89
CA SER A 224 13.82 6.22 11.49
C SER A 224 14.65 7.35 10.88
N GLU A 225 15.15 7.13 9.67
CA GLU A 225 15.97 8.07 8.91
C GLU A 225 15.24 8.51 7.63
N PHE A 226 15.13 9.83 7.40
CA PHE A 226 14.52 10.38 6.19
C PHE A 226 15.49 11.35 5.51
N ILE A 227 15.82 11.10 4.25
CA ILE A 227 16.80 11.86 3.46
C ILE A 227 16.16 12.39 2.16
N GLY A 228 16.34 13.69 1.89
CA GLY A 228 15.93 14.28 0.61
C GLY A 228 14.41 14.30 0.37
N THR A 229 13.61 14.22 1.43
CA THR A 229 12.15 14.27 1.38
C THR A 229 11.66 15.70 1.14
N LYS A 230 10.63 15.88 0.31
CA LYS A 230 9.96 17.17 0.11
C LYS A 230 8.49 17.02 0.43
N THR A 231 7.97 17.83 1.34
CA THR A 231 6.54 17.78 1.64
C THR A 231 5.95 19.17 1.58
N HIS A 232 4.74 19.25 1.05
CA HIS A 232 3.93 20.47 1.05
C HIS A 232 2.53 20.09 1.51
N GLY A 233 1.86 20.96 2.25
CA GLY A 233 0.46 20.79 2.62
C GLY A 233 -0.28 22.09 2.35
N ASN A 234 -1.57 22.02 2.08
CA ASN A 234 -2.36 23.24 1.91
C ASN A 234 -2.43 24.01 3.22
N THR A 235 -2.17 25.31 3.14
CA THR A 235 -2.19 26.24 4.27
C THR A 235 -3.64 26.53 4.65
N ILE A 236 -4.18 25.84 5.66
CA ILE A 236 -5.32 26.41 6.40
C ILE A 236 -4.74 27.48 7.33
N GLN A 237 -5.04 28.73 7.04
CA GLN A 237 -4.58 29.89 7.77
C GLN A 237 -4.95 29.76 9.27
N GLY A 238 -3.93 29.59 10.12
CA GLY A 238 -3.98 29.81 11.56
C GLY A 238 -4.49 28.65 12.41
N VAL A 239 -3.59 27.73 12.79
CA VAL A 239 -3.61 27.07 14.11
C VAL A 239 -2.15 26.73 14.46
N LEU A 240 -1.54 27.49 15.37
CA LEU A 240 -0.50 26.98 16.26
C LEU A 240 -1.26 26.30 17.38
N ASP A 241 -1.31 24.97 17.40
CA ASP A 241 -1.82 24.25 18.55
C ASP A 241 -0.80 23.21 18.95
N GLY A 242 -0.58 23.09 20.26
CA GLY A 242 0.34 22.15 20.89
C GLY A 242 -0.13 20.70 20.70
N GLY A 243 -0.17 20.25 19.46
CA GLY A 243 -0.71 18.96 19.01
C GLY A 243 -1.77 19.02 17.89
N THR A 244 -2.19 20.20 17.38
CA THR A 244 -3.21 20.25 16.28
C THR A 244 -3.02 21.36 15.23
N GLY A 245 -1.78 21.80 14.97
CA GLY A 245 -1.46 22.83 13.96
C GLY A 245 -0.59 22.36 12.81
N ASN A 246 -1.01 22.61 11.55
CA ASN A 246 -0.40 22.26 10.26
C ASN A 246 1.11 22.00 10.26
N THR A 247 1.48 20.73 10.43
CA THR A 247 2.87 20.29 10.39
C THR A 247 3.18 19.68 9.02
N ILE A 248 4.03 20.34 8.25
CA ILE A 248 4.59 19.80 6.99
C ILE A 248 5.29 18.44 7.24
N PHE A 249 5.77 18.25 8.49
CA PHE A 249 6.25 17.01 9.07
C PHE A 249 5.75 16.90 10.51
N ASP A 250 4.71 16.10 10.78
CA ASP A 250 4.33 15.77 12.15
C ASP A 250 5.14 14.56 12.61
N VAL A 251 6.13 14.80 13.47
CA VAL A 251 6.84 13.75 14.20
C VAL A 251 6.40 13.86 15.64
N THR A 252 5.34 13.12 15.95
CA THR A 252 5.05 12.81 17.34
C THR A 252 6.06 11.72 17.75
N GLY A 253 6.67 11.79 18.94
CA GLY A 253 7.49 10.70 19.49
C GLY A 253 9.03 10.77 19.37
N ALA A 254 9.70 9.73 19.89
CA ALA A 254 11.15 9.63 20.06
C ALA A 254 11.90 9.21 18.78
N ALA A 255 11.41 9.60 17.60
CA ALA A 255 12.05 9.26 16.34
C ALA A 255 13.37 10.05 16.20
N ASN A 256 14.50 9.34 16.14
CA ASN A 256 15.80 9.93 15.84
C ASN A 256 15.91 10.26 14.35
N ILE A 257 15.43 11.43 13.93
CA ILE A 257 15.62 11.90 12.55
C ILE A 257 17.07 12.36 12.37
N SER A 258 17.96 11.45 11.98
CA SER A 258 19.33 11.80 11.56
C SER A 258 19.36 12.06 10.06
N GLY A 259 19.11 13.29 9.62
CA GLY A 259 19.12 13.62 8.20
C GLY A 259 18.97 15.12 7.94
N LYS A 260 19.66 15.63 6.91
CA LYS A 260 19.54 17.02 6.49
C LYS A 260 18.19 17.21 5.79
N LEU A 261 17.20 17.72 6.53
CA LEU A 261 15.93 18.15 5.97
C LEU A 261 16.17 19.42 5.12
N ILE A 262 16.03 19.30 3.81
CA ILE A 262 16.12 20.46 2.91
C ILE A 262 14.68 20.87 2.58
N ALA A 263 14.09 21.70 3.43
CA ALA A 263 12.90 22.46 3.06
C ALA A 263 13.30 23.48 1.99
N SER A 264 12.70 23.40 0.80
CA SER A 264 12.87 24.38 -0.29
C SER A 264 11.64 25.25 -0.40
#